data_AF-A0A9W6PDE1-F1
#
_entry.id   AF-A0A9W6PDE1-F1
#
_cell.length_a   1.000
_cell.length_b   1.000
_cell.length_c   1.000
_cell.angle_alpha   90.00
_cell.angle_beta   90.00
_cell.angle_gamma   90.00
#
_symmetry.space_group_name_H-M   'P 1'
#
loop_
_entity.id
_entity.type
_entity.pdbx_description
1 polymer ?
#
loop_
_entity_poly.entity_id
_entity_poly.type
_entity_poly.pdbx_seq_one_letter_code
_entity_poly.pdbx_strand_id
1 'polypeptide(L)'
;MRALRTVAVACLALGALTACSSSGSDSSTDAKTGTGTGASQSAPAAGKGGAKLAPKEALLASAAVMDKAGSAKLVVKGGDSDGTADYVWKAPASFLLEMQEDGKPVKVLFVGDQMYIGATEDMAALAPGKKWMSLSTKDSSGEAGVEAGTFAAMMQLMNPSVQLAAAAPTATLVGTETVGGQSATHYRSEIKVDDQIAKMNLDPALKAQVQAELQKKGSTSTVDLWINDKNELVQQSSPDPEAAAGSAPEVISYTELGSVKATPAPAAAEVFSLSDLMQQ
;
A
#
# COMPACT_ATOMS: atom_id res chain seq x y z
N MET A 1 8.76 -48.60 17.02
CA MET A 1 7.92 -48.44 18.23
C MET A 1 7.36 -47.03 18.19
N ARG A 2 6.08 -46.86 17.84
CA ARG A 2 4.99 -46.37 18.74
C ARG A 2 5.30 -44.98 19.32
N ALA A 3 4.48 -43.93 19.19
CA ALA A 3 3.14 -43.78 18.66
C ALA A 3 2.76 -42.27 18.60
N LEU A 4 1.87 -41.93 17.66
CA LEU A 4 0.74 -40.99 17.72
C LEU A 4 0.84 -39.70 18.56
N ARG A 5 0.45 -38.56 17.93
CA ARG A 5 -0.87 -37.94 18.16
C ARG A 5 -1.20 -36.86 17.11
N THR A 6 -2.04 -37.26 16.17
CA THR A 6 -2.88 -36.43 15.29
C THR A 6 -3.93 -35.71 16.13
N VAL A 7 -4.17 -34.42 15.89
CA VAL A 7 -5.39 -33.73 16.33
C VAL A 7 -6.20 -33.38 15.09
N ALA A 8 -7.34 -34.04 14.95
CA ALA A 8 -8.43 -33.72 14.04
C ALA A 8 -9.65 -33.34 14.89
N VAL A 9 -10.30 -32.22 14.58
CA VAL A 9 -11.63 -31.84 15.09
C VAL A 9 -12.28 -31.04 13.94
N ALA A 10 -13.09 -31.64 13.07
CA ALA A 10 -14.49 -32.08 13.19
C ALA A 10 -15.44 -31.07 12.52
N CYS A 11 -15.97 -31.50 11.38
CA CYS A 11 -17.04 -30.85 10.63
C CYS A 11 -18.36 -30.83 11.41
N LEU A 12 -19.11 -29.73 11.30
CA LEU A 12 -20.56 -29.72 11.50
C LEU A 12 -21.22 -29.13 10.25
N ALA A 13 -21.83 -30.02 9.48
CA ALA A 13 -22.83 -29.68 8.49
C ALA A 13 -24.22 -29.68 9.17
N LEU A 14 -25.13 -28.81 8.71
CA LEU A 14 -26.52 -29.12 8.31
C LEU A 14 -27.35 -27.82 8.23
N GLY A 15 -28.04 -27.62 7.11
CA GLY A 15 -28.99 -26.51 6.93
C GLY A 15 -29.42 -26.32 5.47
N ALA A 16 -30.09 -27.33 4.91
CA ALA A 16 -30.69 -27.29 3.58
C ALA A 16 -32.01 -26.49 3.57
N LEU A 17 -32.19 -25.62 2.58
CA LEU A 17 -33.52 -25.24 2.07
C LEU A 17 -33.53 -25.42 0.55
N THR A 18 -34.22 -26.47 0.13
CA THR A 18 -34.67 -26.77 -1.22
C THR A 18 -35.99 -26.07 -1.52
N ALA A 19 -36.12 -25.46 -2.70
CA ALA A 19 -37.32 -25.51 -3.58
C ALA A 19 -37.08 -24.59 -4.79
N CYS A 20 -36.82 -25.16 -5.98
CA CYS A 20 -37.78 -25.30 -7.10
C CYS A 20 -37.69 -24.12 -8.09
N SER A 21 -37.73 -24.26 -9.41
CA SER A 21 -37.91 -25.42 -10.29
C SER A 21 -37.62 -25.02 -11.74
N SER A 22 -37.07 -25.97 -12.49
CA SER A 22 -37.31 -26.32 -13.90
C SER A 22 -37.27 -25.26 -15.03
N SER A 23 -36.31 -25.53 -15.90
CA SER A 23 -36.32 -25.41 -17.36
C SER A 23 -37.64 -25.79 -18.06
N GLY A 24 -37.94 -25.14 -19.21
CA GLY A 24 -38.74 -25.77 -20.28
C GLY A 24 -39.66 -24.86 -21.11
N SER A 25 -39.18 -24.52 -22.32
CA SER A 25 -39.91 -24.61 -23.61
C SER A 25 -40.71 -23.42 -24.19
N ASP A 26 -40.42 -23.21 -25.47
CA ASP A 26 -41.02 -22.40 -26.53
C ASP A 26 -42.55 -22.23 -26.51
N SER A 27 -43.03 -21.03 -26.87
CA SER A 27 -43.58 -20.73 -28.21
C SER A 27 -44.21 -19.34 -28.29
N SER A 28 -44.00 -18.74 -29.47
CA SER A 28 -44.70 -17.65 -30.18
C SER A 28 -46.02 -17.13 -29.57
N THR A 29 -46.38 -15.86 -29.63
CA THR A 29 -46.74 -15.15 -30.88
C THR A 29 -46.98 -13.65 -30.60
N ASP A 30 -46.45 -12.82 -31.49
CA ASP A 30 -46.87 -11.50 -31.99
C ASP A 30 -47.31 -10.29 -31.13
N ALA A 31 -46.57 -9.22 -31.42
CA ALA A 31 -47.01 -7.86 -31.82
C ALA A 31 -47.55 -6.88 -30.76
N LYS A 32 -46.82 -5.78 -30.54
CA LYS A 32 -47.00 -4.54 -31.34
C LYS A 32 -46.10 -3.38 -30.84
N THR A 33 -45.27 -2.89 -31.77
CA THR A 33 -44.67 -1.55 -31.94
C THR A 33 -44.62 -0.55 -30.77
N GLY A 34 -43.42 -0.08 -30.47
CA GLY A 34 -43.16 1.19 -29.78
C GLY A 34 -41.68 1.57 -29.88
N THR A 35 -41.30 2.23 -30.98
CA THR A 35 -40.00 2.86 -31.20
C THR A 35 -39.75 3.95 -30.15
N GLY A 36 -38.63 3.87 -29.45
CA GLY A 36 -38.22 4.85 -28.45
C GLY A 36 -36.79 4.64 -28.00
N THR A 37 -35.85 5.07 -28.84
CA THR A 37 -34.42 5.20 -28.54
C THR A 37 -34.25 6.09 -27.31
N GLY A 38 -33.77 5.53 -26.20
CA GLY A 38 -33.56 6.26 -24.95
C GLY A 38 -32.49 5.57 -24.12
N ALA A 39 -31.24 5.73 -24.55
CA ALA A 39 -30.08 5.40 -23.73
C ALA A 39 -30.20 6.14 -22.40
N SER A 40 -30.31 5.40 -21.30
CA SER A 40 -30.28 5.93 -19.94
C SER A 40 -28.84 6.37 -19.63
N GLN A 41 -28.44 7.51 -20.17
CA GLN A 41 -27.27 8.25 -19.73
C GLN A 41 -27.61 8.91 -18.40
N SER A 42 -27.01 8.42 -17.32
CA SER A 42 -26.92 9.17 -16.07
C SER A 42 -26.25 10.51 -16.34
N ALA A 43 -27.04 11.59 -16.24
CA ALA A 43 -26.53 12.95 -16.34
C ALA A 43 -25.67 13.29 -15.10
N PRO A 44 -24.49 13.92 -15.26
CA PRO A 44 -23.79 14.50 -14.13
C PRO A 44 -24.53 15.74 -13.64
N ALA A 45 -24.80 15.78 -12.33
CA ALA A 45 -25.22 17.01 -11.67
C ALA A 45 -24.08 18.05 -11.78
N ALA A 46 -24.31 19.09 -12.60
CA ALA A 46 -23.42 20.22 -12.76
C ALA A 46 -23.40 21.07 -11.47
N GLY A 47 -22.42 20.81 -10.61
CA GLY A 47 -22.00 21.74 -9.56
C GLY A 47 -21.26 22.93 -10.16
N LYS A 48 -21.65 24.14 -9.78
CA LYS A 48 -21.06 25.41 -10.23
C LYS A 48 -19.57 25.51 -9.85
N GLY A 49 -18.71 25.59 -10.87
CA GLY A 49 -17.91 26.81 -11.08
C GLY A 49 -16.57 26.95 -10.35
N GLY A 50 -15.73 25.93 -10.37
CA GLY A 50 -14.27 26.10 -10.50
C GLY A 50 -13.84 25.17 -11.63
N ALA A 51 -13.01 25.62 -12.56
CA ALA A 51 -12.52 24.73 -13.63
C ALA A 51 -11.73 23.58 -12.96
N LYS A 52 -12.40 22.45 -12.76
CA LYS A 52 -11.80 21.28 -12.15
C LYS A 52 -10.78 20.75 -13.14
N LEU A 53 -9.51 20.71 -12.73
CA LEU A 53 -8.43 20.14 -13.52
C LEU A 53 -8.85 18.76 -14.04
N ALA A 54 -8.43 18.42 -15.26
CA ALA A 54 -8.62 17.06 -15.75
C ALA A 54 -7.94 16.08 -14.77
N PRO A 55 -8.45 14.85 -14.58
CA PRO A 55 -7.90 13.91 -13.59
C PRO A 55 -6.38 13.75 -13.64
N LYS A 56 -5.82 13.61 -14.86
CA LYS A 56 -4.37 13.57 -15.09
C LYS A 56 -3.66 14.81 -14.55
N GLU A 57 -4.16 15.99 -14.84
CA GLU A 57 -3.57 17.26 -14.42
C GLU A 57 -3.67 17.44 -12.90
N ALA A 58 -4.79 17.05 -12.30
CA ALA A 58 -4.98 17.09 -10.85
C ALA A 58 -3.97 16.21 -10.11
N LEU A 59 -3.74 14.98 -10.60
CA LEU A 59 -2.74 14.09 -10.00
C LEU A 59 -1.32 14.61 -10.18
N LEU A 60 -0.97 15.19 -11.33
CA LEU A 60 0.34 15.80 -11.54
C LEU A 60 0.55 17.06 -10.68
N ALA A 61 -0.49 17.89 -10.50
CA ALA A 61 -0.45 19.03 -9.60
C ALA A 61 -0.25 18.57 -8.14
N SER A 62 -0.96 17.52 -7.74
CA SER A 62 -0.80 16.92 -6.42
C SER A 62 0.59 16.32 -6.24
N ALA A 63 1.13 15.63 -7.25
CA ALA A 63 2.50 15.12 -7.23
C ALA A 63 3.51 16.24 -6.95
N ALA A 64 3.35 17.41 -7.57
CA ALA A 64 4.21 18.56 -7.32
C ALA A 64 4.08 19.14 -5.90
N VAL A 65 2.86 19.15 -5.33
CA VAL A 65 2.62 19.58 -3.93
C VAL A 65 3.25 18.59 -2.94
N MET A 66 3.03 17.28 -3.15
CA MET A 66 3.64 16.23 -2.33
C MET A 66 5.16 16.24 -2.44
N ASP A 67 5.70 16.42 -3.65
CA ASP A 67 7.14 16.58 -3.84
C ASP A 67 7.64 17.78 -3.04
N LYS A 68 7.01 18.95 -3.17
CA LYS A 68 7.39 20.15 -2.42
C LYS A 68 7.37 19.92 -0.91
N ALA A 69 6.32 19.29 -0.37
CA ALA A 69 6.18 18.99 1.04
C ALA A 69 7.33 18.12 1.58
N GLY A 70 7.69 17.05 0.87
CA GLY A 70 8.87 16.24 1.18
C GLY A 70 8.78 15.33 2.40
N SER A 71 7.73 15.48 3.23
CA SER A 71 7.48 14.65 4.39
C SER A 71 6.02 14.68 4.83
N ALA A 72 5.59 13.68 5.60
CA ALA A 72 4.27 13.60 6.23
C ALA A 72 4.26 12.56 7.35
N LYS A 73 3.32 12.70 8.28
CA LYS A 73 2.89 11.59 9.15
C LYS A 73 1.85 10.76 8.43
N LEU A 74 2.00 9.46 8.48
CA LEU A 74 1.09 8.49 7.89
C LEU A 74 0.31 7.79 8.99
N VAL A 75 -0.96 7.52 8.72
CA VAL A 75 -1.77 6.55 9.48
C VAL A 75 -2.13 5.45 8.51
N VAL A 76 -1.70 4.22 8.83
CA VAL A 76 -1.94 3.01 8.03
C VAL A 76 -3.04 2.21 8.72
N LYS A 77 -4.04 1.80 7.95
CA LYS A 77 -5.15 0.97 8.42
C LYS A 77 -5.51 -0.10 7.41
N GLY A 78 -5.94 -1.26 7.89
CA GLY A 78 -6.30 -2.38 7.03
C GLY A 78 -5.09 -3.10 6.42
N GLY A 79 -5.34 -4.16 5.64
CA GLY A 79 -4.29 -5.12 5.28
C GLY A 79 -3.83 -5.94 6.50
N ASP A 80 -2.54 -6.27 6.55
CA ASP A 80 -1.94 -7.08 7.61
C ASP A 80 -1.65 -6.30 8.91
N SER A 81 -1.76 -4.96 8.91
CA SER A 81 -1.31 -4.17 10.06
C SER A 81 -1.88 -2.76 10.15
N ASP A 82 -2.27 -2.36 11.37
CA ASP A 82 -2.57 -0.96 11.70
C ASP A 82 -1.33 -0.30 12.31
N GLY A 83 -1.07 0.97 11.95
CA GLY A 83 0.10 1.67 12.46
C GLY A 83 0.16 3.15 12.09
N THR A 84 1.26 3.78 12.53
CA THR A 84 1.60 5.15 12.18
C THR A 84 3.03 5.19 11.64
N ALA A 85 3.31 6.09 10.70
CA ALA A 85 4.67 6.26 10.22
C ALA A 85 5.08 7.73 10.10
N ASP A 86 6.35 8.01 10.40
CA ASP A 86 7.00 9.27 10.04
C ASP A 86 7.75 9.05 8.73
N TYR A 87 7.26 9.66 7.64
CA TYR A 87 7.84 9.48 6.32
C TYR A 87 8.46 10.78 5.80
N VAL A 88 9.73 10.72 5.45
CA VAL A 88 10.49 11.78 4.80
C VAL A 88 11.08 11.21 3.52
N TRP A 89 10.53 11.61 2.37
CA TRP A 89 10.96 11.14 1.04
C TRP A 89 11.96 12.08 0.36
N LYS A 90 12.33 13.19 1.00
CA LYS A 90 13.46 14.05 0.61
C LYS A 90 14.71 13.73 1.41
N ALA A 91 15.87 13.96 0.81
CA ALA A 91 17.15 13.79 1.51
C ALA A 91 17.27 14.74 2.72
N PRO A 92 17.69 14.25 3.91
CA PRO A 92 17.95 12.84 4.24
C PRO A 92 16.64 12.05 4.39
N ALA A 93 16.47 11.02 3.55
CA ALA A 93 15.23 10.23 3.54
C ALA A 93 15.19 9.28 4.74
N SER A 94 14.02 9.18 5.36
CA SER A 94 13.77 8.25 6.46
C SER A 94 12.32 7.80 6.48
N PHE A 95 12.09 6.57 6.93
CA PHE A 95 10.76 6.02 7.17
C PHE A 95 10.76 5.30 8.51
N LEU A 96 10.08 5.86 9.51
CA LEU A 96 9.89 5.21 10.81
C LEU A 96 8.45 4.72 10.90
N LEU A 97 8.24 3.42 10.78
CA LEU A 97 6.96 2.75 10.98
C LEU A 97 6.86 2.26 12.42
N GLU A 98 5.73 2.55 13.05
CA GLU A 98 5.33 1.98 14.34
C GLU A 98 3.98 1.28 14.16
N MET A 99 3.96 -0.02 14.45
CA MET A 99 2.81 -0.89 14.24
C MET A 99 2.63 -1.83 15.43
N GLN A 100 1.51 -2.53 15.46
CA GLN A 100 1.25 -3.60 16.44
C GLN A 100 1.18 -4.94 15.72
N GLU A 101 1.97 -5.90 16.16
CA GLU A 101 1.95 -7.28 15.67
C GLU A 101 1.76 -8.21 16.87
N ASP A 102 0.71 -9.05 16.85
CA ASP A 102 0.31 -9.91 17.98
C ASP A 102 0.21 -9.18 19.34
N GLY A 103 -0.21 -7.91 19.30
CA GLY A 103 -0.33 -7.06 20.49
C GLY A 103 1.01 -6.56 21.06
N LYS A 104 2.12 -6.78 20.34
CA LYS A 104 3.44 -6.26 20.66
C LYS A 104 3.78 -5.07 19.75
N PRO A 105 4.37 -3.99 20.28
CA PRO A 105 4.83 -2.89 19.46
C PRO A 105 6.02 -3.31 18.61
N VAL A 106 5.89 -3.16 17.30
CA VAL A 106 6.98 -3.34 16.33
C VAL A 106 7.34 -1.98 15.77
N LYS A 107 8.65 -1.71 15.70
CA LYS A 107 9.19 -0.49 15.09
C LYS A 107 10.12 -0.88 13.96
N VAL A 108 9.99 -0.22 12.82
CA VAL A 108 10.90 -0.39 11.70
C VAL A 108 11.34 0.98 11.25
N LEU A 109 12.65 1.21 11.26
CA LEU A 109 13.27 2.48 10.87
C LEU A 109 14.14 2.25 9.65
N PHE A 110 13.90 3.04 8.61
CA PHE A 110 14.75 3.13 7.43
C PHE A 110 15.45 4.47 7.41
N VAL A 111 16.77 4.43 7.22
CA VAL A 111 17.60 5.62 7.05
C VAL A 111 18.60 5.33 5.94
N GLY A 112 18.46 5.99 4.79
CA GLY A 112 19.24 5.67 3.59
C GLY A 112 19.05 4.21 3.16
N ASP A 113 20.14 3.45 3.13
CA ASP A 113 20.18 2.05 2.69
C ASP A 113 20.21 1.05 3.87
N GLN A 114 19.87 1.49 5.08
CA GLN A 114 19.87 0.67 6.29
C GLN A 114 18.47 0.56 6.88
N MET A 115 18.11 -0.67 7.25
CA MET A 115 16.92 -1.01 8.00
C MET A 115 17.29 -1.29 9.45
N TYR A 116 16.50 -0.79 10.39
CA TYR A 116 16.59 -1.09 11.80
C TYR A 116 15.25 -1.60 12.28
N ILE A 117 15.24 -2.78 12.88
CA ILE A 117 14.06 -3.35 13.52
C ILE A 117 14.20 -3.09 15.02
N GLY A 118 13.17 -2.53 15.63
CA GLY A 118 13.12 -2.32 17.08
C GLY A 118 13.21 -3.66 17.79
N ALA A 119 14.12 -3.77 18.76
CA ALA A 119 14.30 -5.00 19.51
C ALA A 119 13.00 -5.35 20.26
N THR A 120 12.50 -6.56 20.02
CA THR A 120 11.42 -7.14 20.83
C THR A 120 11.95 -7.54 22.21
N GLU A 121 11.06 -7.85 23.16
CA GLU A 121 11.47 -8.33 24.49
C GLU A 121 12.37 -9.58 24.39
N ASP A 122 12.09 -10.47 23.44
CA ASP A 122 12.88 -11.68 23.20
C ASP A 122 14.29 -11.33 22.67
N MET A 123 14.40 -10.33 21.80
CA MET A 123 15.71 -9.83 21.31
C MET A 123 16.49 -9.10 22.41
N ALA A 124 15.79 -8.35 23.27
CA ALA A 124 16.42 -7.64 24.38
C ALA A 124 17.03 -8.60 25.42
N ALA A 125 16.51 -9.82 25.56
CA ALA A 125 17.10 -10.87 26.39
C ALA A 125 18.42 -11.41 25.82
N LEU A 126 18.54 -11.49 24.49
CA LEU A 126 19.74 -11.94 23.79
C LEU A 126 20.83 -10.86 23.71
N ALA A 127 20.43 -9.59 23.64
CA ALA A 127 21.34 -8.47 23.51
C ALA A 127 20.99 -7.34 24.52
N PRO A 128 21.37 -7.50 25.81
CA PRO A 128 21.03 -6.53 26.85
C PRO A 128 21.52 -5.12 26.52
N GLY A 129 20.62 -4.13 26.62
CA GLY A 129 20.93 -2.73 26.35
C GLY A 129 20.87 -2.34 24.87
N LYS A 130 20.67 -3.30 23.96
CA LYS A 130 20.40 -3.03 22.55
C LYS A 130 18.90 -2.80 22.33
N LYS A 131 18.58 -1.81 21.51
CA LYS A 131 17.21 -1.37 21.20
C LYS A 131 16.85 -1.57 19.73
N TRP A 132 17.85 -1.82 18.89
CA TRP A 132 17.67 -1.95 17.45
C TRP A 132 18.53 -3.09 16.92
N MET A 133 17.95 -3.90 16.05
CA MET A 133 18.67 -4.83 15.20
C MET A 133 18.87 -4.17 13.84
N SER A 134 20.10 -4.04 13.37
CA SER A 134 20.37 -3.53 12.02
C SER A 134 20.41 -4.64 10.99
N LEU A 135 19.79 -4.37 9.85
CA LEU A 135 19.96 -5.11 8.60
C LEU A 135 20.51 -4.11 7.56
N SER A 136 21.77 -4.32 7.16
CA SER A 136 22.49 -3.45 6.24
C SER A 136 22.68 -4.14 4.90
N THR A 137 22.49 -3.41 3.80
CA THR A 137 22.88 -3.82 2.44
C THR A 137 24.36 -4.18 2.29
N LYS A 138 25.23 -3.62 3.16
CA LYS A 138 26.69 -3.78 3.11
C LYS A 138 27.23 -5.02 3.84
N ASP A 139 26.44 -5.63 4.72
CA ASP A 139 26.91 -6.73 5.58
C ASP A 139 26.65 -8.11 4.96
N SER A 140 26.17 -8.15 3.72
CA SER A 140 25.57 -9.35 3.13
C SER A 140 25.99 -9.56 1.68
N SER A 141 26.95 -10.46 1.47
CA SER A 141 26.96 -11.30 0.27
C SER A 141 25.87 -12.37 0.42
N GLY A 142 24.96 -12.51 -0.56
CA GLY A 142 23.88 -13.50 -0.52
C GLY A 142 22.48 -12.89 -0.33
N GLU A 143 21.52 -13.69 0.14
CA GLU A 143 20.08 -13.35 0.18
C GLU A 143 19.78 -12.05 0.96
N ALA A 144 20.46 -11.79 2.08
CA ALA A 144 20.22 -10.59 2.88
C ALA A 144 20.56 -9.25 2.17
N GLY A 145 21.49 -9.26 1.21
CA GLY A 145 21.83 -8.07 0.43
C GLY A 145 20.82 -7.81 -0.69
N VAL A 146 20.27 -8.88 -1.23
CA VAL A 146 19.16 -8.85 -2.19
C VAL A 146 17.89 -8.33 -1.55
N GLU A 147 17.55 -8.78 -0.35
CA GLU A 147 16.41 -8.30 0.44
C GLU A 147 16.52 -6.79 0.72
N ALA A 148 17.68 -6.33 1.20
CA ALA A 148 17.86 -4.91 1.51
C ALA A 148 17.86 -4.00 0.27
N GLY A 149 18.36 -4.47 -0.88
CA GLY A 149 18.26 -3.77 -2.16
C GLY A 149 16.82 -3.71 -2.69
N THR A 150 16.08 -4.82 -2.58
CA THR A 150 14.65 -4.90 -2.92
C THR A 150 13.86 -3.94 -2.04
N PHE A 151 14.20 -3.87 -0.77
CA PHE A 151 13.58 -2.96 0.17
C PHE A 151 13.82 -1.48 -0.18
N ALA A 152 15.06 -1.10 -0.49
CA ALA A 152 15.38 0.27 -0.92
C ALA A 152 14.61 0.66 -2.20
N ALA A 153 14.44 -0.27 -3.13
CA ALA A 153 13.59 -0.10 -4.30
C ALA A 153 12.10 0.07 -3.93
N MET A 154 11.59 -0.69 -2.95
CA MET A 154 10.23 -0.52 -2.43
C MET A 154 10.02 0.85 -1.76
N MET A 155 11.03 1.41 -1.10
CA MET A 155 10.94 2.78 -0.55
C MET A 155 10.80 3.84 -1.64
N GLN A 156 11.43 3.66 -2.81
CA GLN A 156 11.21 4.55 -3.95
C GLN A 156 9.77 4.45 -4.48
N LEU A 157 9.15 3.26 -4.36
CA LEU A 157 7.74 3.08 -4.72
C LEU A 157 6.77 3.74 -3.77
N MET A 158 7.13 3.88 -2.50
CA MET A 158 6.26 4.51 -1.50
C MET A 158 6.21 6.03 -1.61
N ASN A 159 7.09 6.66 -2.41
CA ASN A 159 7.09 8.10 -2.55
C ASN A 159 5.77 8.61 -3.16
N PRO A 160 4.98 9.41 -2.43
CA PRO A 160 3.65 9.82 -2.87
C PRO A 160 3.68 10.63 -4.17
N SER A 161 4.72 11.44 -4.41
CA SER A 161 4.80 12.21 -5.66
C SER A 161 5.03 11.30 -6.87
N VAL A 162 5.84 10.25 -6.70
CA VAL A 162 6.10 9.25 -7.74
C VAL A 162 4.85 8.43 -8.01
N GLN A 163 4.13 8.00 -6.98
CA GLN A 163 2.87 7.25 -7.12
C GLN A 163 1.80 8.08 -7.85
N LEU A 164 1.60 9.34 -7.46
CA LEU A 164 0.65 10.24 -8.12
C LEU A 164 1.00 10.45 -9.60
N ALA A 165 2.28 10.66 -9.91
CA ALA A 165 2.74 10.79 -11.30
C ALA A 165 2.60 9.47 -12.09
N ALA A 166 2.71 8.31 -11.43
CA ALA A 166 2.47 7.01 -12.04
C ALA A 166 0.98 6.74 -12.30
N ALA A 167 0.11 7.18 -11.40
CA ALA A 167 -1.35 7.05 -11.49
C ALA A 167 -1.99 8.04 -12.48
N ALA A 168 -1.37 9.19 -12.73
CA ALA A 168 -1.93 10.26 -13.56
C ALA A 168 -2.42 9.84 -14.97
N PRO A 169 -1.73 8.98 -15.74
CA PRO A 169 -2.13 8.67 -17.12
C PRO A 169 -3.47 7.93 -17.25
N THR A 170 -3.82 7.12 -16.25
CA THR A 170 -5.03 6.27 -16.22
C THR A 170 -6.06 6.78 -15.22
N ALA A 171 -5.85 7.97 -14.67
CA ALA A 171 -6.70 8.55 -13.63
C ALA A 171 -8.11 8.86 -14.15
N THR A 172 -9.09 8.46 -13.37
CA THR A 172 -10.52 8.73 -13.59
C THR A 172 -11.09 9.46 -12.36
N LEU A 173 -11.99 10.41 -12.60
CA LEU A 173 -12.72 11.08 -11.52
C LEU A 173 -13.83 10.15 -11.04
N VAL A 174 -13.85 9.83 -9.75
CA VAL A 174 -14.91 9.05 -9.12
C VAL A 174 -15.95 9.97 -8.49
N GLY A 175 -15.51 10.99 -7.75
CA GLY A 175 -16.42 11.87 -7.03
C GLY A 175 -15.75 12.87 -6.11
N THR A 176 -16.52 13.39 -5.16
CA THR A 176 -16.02 14.26 -4.09
C THR A 176 -16.70 13.84 -2.81
N GLU A 177 -15.93 13.64 -1.76
CA GLU A 177 -16.40 13.15 -0.47
C GLU A 177 -15.57 13.73 0.67
N THR A 178 -16.00 13.47 1.90
CA THR A 178 -15.28 13.92 3.09
C THR A 178 -14.41 12.79 3.61
N VAL A 179 -13.10 13.02 3.66
CA VAL A 179 -12.09 12.08 4.16
C VAL A 179 -11.31 12.76 5.28
N GLY A 180 -11.19 12.12 6.44
CA GLY A 180 -10.45 12.69 7.58
C GLY A 180 -10.98 14.05 8.05
N GLY A 181 -12.29 14.32 7.86
CA GLY A 181 -12.92 15.59 8.26
C GLY A 181 -12.74 16.74 7.25
N GLN A 182 -12.19 16.49 6.07
CA GLN A 182 -11.99 17.50 5.02
C GLN A 182 -12.53 17.02 3.67
N SER A 183 -12.99 17.97 2.84
CA SER A 183 -13.47 17.67 1.49
C SER A 183 -12.30 17.29 0.59
N ALA A 184 -12.43 16.17 -0.11
CA ALA A 184 -11.44 15.69 -1.06
C ALA A 184 -12.11 15.18 -2.35
N THR A 185 -11.45 15.40 -3.49
CA THR A 185 -11.82 14.76 -4.74
C THR A 185 -11.22 13.36 -4.79
N HIS A 186 -12.08 12.37 -5.06
CA HIS A 186 -11.71 10.98 -5.23
C HIS A 186 -11.39 10.68 -6.69
N TYR A 187 -10.20 10.16 -6.92
CA TYR A 187 -9.72 9.64 -8.19
C TYR A 187 -9.41 8.16 -8.07
N ARG A 188 -9.61 7.42 -9.16
CA ARG A 188 -9.20 6.03 -9.28
C ARG A 188 -8.25 5.88 -10.46
N SER A 189 -7.20 5.10 -10.27
CA SER A 189 -6.21 4.81 -11.29
C SER A 189 -5.81 3.34 -11.26
N GLU A 190 -5.39 2.83 -12.42
CA GLU A 190 -4.78 1.52 -12.56
C GLU A 190 -3.33 1.70 -12.97
N ILE A 191 -2.41 1.23 -12.13
CA ILE A 191 -0.97 1.31 -12.35
C ILE A 191 -0.50 -0.07 -12.80
N LYS A 192 0.16 -0.14 -13.97
CA LYS A 192 0.82 -1.37 -14.40
C LYS A 192 2.15 -1.50 -13.69
N VAL A 193 2.44 -2.69 -13.16
CA VAL A 193 3.72 -2.98 -12.50
C VAL A 193 4.90 -2.66 -13.43
N ASP A 194 4.80 -3.05 -14.71
CA ASP A 194 5.87 -2.82 -15.68
C ASP A 194 6.15 -1.32 -15.92
N ASP A 195 5.10 -0.48 -15.95
CA ASP A 195 5.23 0.98 -16.13
C ASP A 195 5.89 1.64 -14.90
N GLN A 196 5.58 1.12 -13.71
CA GLN A 196 6.13 1.58 -12.45
C GLN A 196 7.61 1.21 -12.33
N ILE A 197 7.96 -0.04 -12.64
CA ILE A 197 9.33 -0.54 -12.69
C ILE A 197 10.16 0.22 -13.74
N ALA A 198 9.59 0.49 -14.93
CA ALA A 198 10.29 1.19 -16.00
C ALA A 198 10.85 2.56 -15.57
N LYS A 199 10.13 3.27 -14.69
CA LYS A 199 10.52 4.60 -14.17
C LYS A 199 11.60 4.57 -13.10
N MET A 200 11.90 3.41 -12.53
CA MET A 200 12.94 3.28 -11.53
C MET A 200 14.34 3.27 -12.16
N ASN A 201 15.26 3.98 -11.51
CA ASN A 201 16.68 3.97 -11.84
C ASN A 201 17.42 2.95 -10.96
N LEU A 202 17.18 1.67 -11.21
CA LEU A 202 17.79 0.54 -10.49
C LEU A 202 18.72 -0.25 -11.42
N ASP A 203 19.65 -0.99 -10.82
CA ASP A 203 20.43 -2.02 -11.50
C ASP A 203 19.49 -3.06 -12.17
N PRO A 204 19.79 -3.59 -13.37
CA PRO A 204 18.92 -4.52 -14.07
C PRO A 204 18.54 -5.78 -13.29
N ALA A 205 19.47 -6.35 -12.50
CA ALA A 205 19.18 -7.55 -11.72
C ALA A 205 18.22 -7.25 -10.57
N LEU A 206 18.43 -6.13 -9.88
CA LEU A 206 17.52 -5.65 -8.84
C LEU A 206 16.15 -5.29 -9.43
N LYS A 207 16.12 -4.64 -10.59
CA LYS A 207 14.90 -4.29 -11.30
C LYS A 207 14.05 -5.53 -11.64
N ALA A 208 14.68 -6.60 -12.08
CA ALA A 208 14.01 -7.87 -12.38
C ALA A 208 13.46 -8.56 -11.11
N GLN A 209 14.17 -8.48 -10.00
CA GLN A 209 13.70 -9.02 -8.71
C GLN A 209 12.49 -8.26 -8.19
N VAL A 210 12.56 -6.92 -8.14
CA VAL A 210 11.44 -6.08 -7.71
C VAL A 210 10.23 -6.29 -8.62
N GLN A 211 10.45 -6.44 -9.93
CA GLN A 211 9.38 -6.78 -10.87
C GLN A 211 8.75 -8.14 -10.55
N ALA A 212 9.56 -9.17 -10.28
CA ALA A 212 9.06 -10.49 -9.94
C ALA A 212 8.22 -10.47 -8.65
N GLU A 213 8.67 -9.76 -7.61
CA GLU A 213 7.92 -9.62 -6.35
C GLU A 213 6.59 -8.89 -6.55
N LEU A 214 6.58 -7.78 -7.28
CA LEU A 214 5.34 -7.05 -7.57
C LEU A 214 4.39 -7.86 -8.46
N GLN A 215 4.92 -8.64 -9.42
CA GLN A 215 4.09 -9.46 -10.31
C GLN A 215 3.43 -10.65 -9.60
N LYS A 216 3.99 -11.15 -8.48
CA LYS A 216 3.28 -12.14 -7.63
C LYS A 216 1.94 -11.59 -7.12
N LYS A 217 1.89 -10.28 -6.90
CA LYS A 217 0.72 -9.53 -6.43
C LYS A 217 -0.24 -9.13 -7.56
N GLY A 218 0.14 -9.37 -8.81
CA GLY A 218 -0.64 -9.06 -10.01
C GLY A 218 0.11 -8.17 -11.00
N SER A 219 -0.35 -8.11 -12.24
CA SER A 219 0.24 -7.26 -13.29
C SER A 219 -0.20 -5.80 -13.23
N THR A 220 -1.32 -5.54 -12.54
CA THR A 220 -1.86 -4.21 -12.31
C THR A 220 -2.26 -4.04 -10.86
N SER A 221 -2.16 -2.80 -10.37
CA SER A 221 -2.63 -2.39 -9.06
C SER A 221 -3.63 -1.25 -9.23
N THR A 222 -4.82 -1.40 -8.65
CA THR A 222 -5.81 -0.33 -8.59
C THR A 222 -5.54 0.51 -7.35
N VAL A 223 -5.46 1.83 -7.53
CA VAL A 223 -5.29 2.76 -6.42
C VAL A 223 -6.41 3.80 -6.44
N ASP A 224 -6.99 4.03 -5.27
CA ASP A 224 -7.91 5.10 -4.98
C ASP A 224 -7.15 6.23 -4.27
N LEU A 225 -7.34 7.47 -4.73
CA LEU A 225 -6.56 8.64 -4.34
C LEU A 225 -7.51 9.79 -3.99
N TRP A 226 -7.34 10.37 -2.81
CA TRP A 226 -8.13 11.50 -2.35
C TRP A 226 -7.27 12.75 -2.26
N ILE A 227 -7.62 13.77 -3.04
CA ILE A 227 -6.86 15.01 -3.15
C ILE A 227 -7.73 16.18 -2.70
N ASN A 228 -7.24 16.99 -1.75
CA ASN A 228 -7.98 18.15 -1.25
C ASN A 228 -7.86 19.37 -2.18
N ASP A 229 -8.51 20.48 -1.81
CA ASP A 229 -8.51 21.74 -2.56
C ASP A 229 -7.13 22.42 -2.66
N LYS A 230 -6.19 22.07 -1.79
CA LYS A 230 -4.78 22.49 -1.83
C LYS A 230 -3.92 21.60 -2.73
N ASN A 231 -4.52 20.60 -3.39
CA ASN A 231 -3.84 19.54 -4.13
C ASN A 231 -2.97 18.63 -3.25
N GLU A 232 -3.21 18.56 -1.95
CA GLU A 232 -2.51 17.60 -1.07
C GLU A 232 -3.18 16.24 -1.23
N LEU A 233 -2.38 15.17 -1.37
CA LEU A 233 -2.88 13.80 -1.22
C LEU A 233 -3.13 13.57 0.27
N VAL A 234 -4.36 13.24 0.62
CA VAL A 234 -4.80 13.17 2.02
C VAL A 234 -5.12 11.76 2.44
N GLN A 235 -5.46 10.91 1.47
CA GLN A 235 -5.62 9.48 1.66
C GLN A 235 -5.33 8.78 0.34
N GLN A 236 -4.76 7.58 0.43
CA GLN A 236 -4.77 6.61 -0.64
C GLN A 236 -5.28 5.27 -0.11
N SER A 237 -5.82 4.46 -1.01
CA SER A 237 -6.23 3.11 -0.70
C SER A 237 -5.93 2.17 -1.86
N SER A 238 -5.48 0.98 -1.55
CA SER A 238 -5.23 -0.09 -2.51
C SER A 238 -5.80 -1.40 -1.96
N PRO A 239 -6.38 -2.25 -2.82
CA PRO A 239 -6.70 -3.60 -2.41
C PRO A 239 -5.39 -4.32 -2.08
N ASP A 240 -5.41 -5.08 -1.00
CA ASP A 240 -4.34 -6.03 -0.73
C ASP A 240 -4.57 -7.27 -1.60
N PRO A 241 -3.68 -7.56 -2.57
CA PRO A 241 -3.84 -8.68 -3.48
C PRO A 241 -3.60 -10.05 -2.82
N GLU A 242 -2.95 -10.08 -1.65
CA GLU A 242 -2.70 -11.30 -0.89
C GLU A 242 -3.79 -11.57 0.17
N ALA A 243 -4.61 -10.55 0.47
CA ALA A 243 -5.67 -10.66 1.44
C ALA A 243 -6.83 -11.55 0.96
N ALA A 244 -7.46 -12.25 1.92
CA ALA A 244 -8.62 -13.08 1.65
C ALA A 244 -9.77 -12.28 1.02
N ALA A 245 -10.56 -12.90 0.15
CA ALA A 245 -11.70 -12.26 -0.50
C ALA A 245 -12.64 -11.62 0.54
N GLY A 246 -12.85 -10.30 0.45
CA GLY A 246 -13.67 -9.53 1.39
C GLY A 246 -12.89 -8.84 2.50
N SER A 247 -11.56 -8.93 2.52
CA SER A 247 -10.70 -8.16 3.43
C SER A 247 -10.80 -6.66 3.15
N ALA A 248 -10.63 -5.86 4.21
CA ALA A 248 -10.58 -4.41 4.07
C ALA A 248 -9.34 -4.01 3.25
N PRO A 249 -9.45 -3.02 2.35
CA PRO A 249 -8.29 -2.52 1.63
C PRO A 249 -7.31 -1.84 2.59
N GLU A 250 -6.06 -1.79 2.19
CA GLU A 250 -5.07 -0.94 2.86
C GLU A 250 -5.45 0.52 2.64
N VAL A 251 -5.38 1.33 3.69
CA VAL A 251 -5.66 2.76 3.67
C VAL A 251 -4.50 3.49 4.33
N ILE A 252 -3.89 4.40 3.59
CA ILE A 252 -2.82 5.27 4.08
C ILE A 252 -3.35 6.71 4.08
N SER A 253 -3.46 7.30 5.26
CA SER A 253 -3.84 8.72 5.43
C SER A 253 -2.61 9.58 5.66
N TYR A 254 -2.53 10.72 4.97
CA TYR A 254 -1.43 11.67 5.09
C TYR A 254 -1.84 12.85 5.97
N THR A 255 -1.00 13.15 6.96
CA THR A 255 -1.19 14.24 7.92
C THR A 255 0.14 14.97 8.12
N GLU A 256 0.11 16.18 8.69
CA GLU A 256 1.34 16.92 9.03
C GLU A 256 2.34 17.06 7.85
N LEU A 257 1.82 17.38 6.65
CA LEU A 257 2.64 17.51 5.45
C LEU A 257 3.74 18.58 5.64
N GLY A 258 4.98 18.20 5.35
CA GLY A 258 6.15 19.07 5.38
C GLY A 258 6.67 19.43 6.76
N SER A 259 6.06 18.96 7.86
CA SER A 259 6.51 19.23 9.22
C SER A 259 7.30 18.09 9.87
N VAL A 260 7.28 16.89 9.29
CA VAL A 260 8.03 15.74 9.81
C VAL A 260 9.51 15.88 9.48
N LYS A 261 10.35 15.67 10.49
CA LYS A 261 11.82 15.69 10.36
C LYS A 261 12.34 14.28 10.17
N ALA A 262 13.46 14.17 9.47
CA ALA A 262 14.11 12.88 9.27
C ALA A 262 14.52 12.27 10.61
N THR A 263 14.20 10.99 10.80
CA THR A 263 14.66 10.23 11.97
C THR A 263 16.10 9.79 11.71
N PRO A 264 17.06 10.14 12.58
CA PRO A 264 18.45 9.73 12.40
C PRO A 264 18.62 8.23 12.66
N ALA A 265 19.70 7.66 12.12
CA ALA A 265 20.08 6.30 12.45
C ALA A 265 20.30 6.16 13.97
N PRO A 266 19.95 5.01 14.58
CA PRO A 266 20.19 4.77 16.00
C PRO A 266 21.68 4.79 16.34
N ALA A 267 22.02 5.10 17.60
CA ALA A 267 23.41 5.10 18.04
C ALA A 267 24.00 3.68 17.95
N ALA A 268 25.24 3.53 17.48
CA ALA A 268 25.89 2.22 17.33
C ALA A 268 25.92 1.39 18.64
N ALA A 269 25.98 2.07 19.79
CA ALA A 269 25.90 1.40 21.10
C ALA A 269 24.56 0.70 21.34
N GLU A 270 23.46 1.20 20.76
CA GLU A 270 22.10 0.67 20.87
C GLU A 270 21.76 -0.35 19.78
N VAL A 271 22.65 -0.53 18.79
CA VAL A 271 22.46 -1.41 17.64
C VAL A 271 23.25 -2.71 17.83
N PHE A 272 22.68 -3.82 17.40
CA PHE A 272 23.39 -5.09 17.14
C PHE A 272 23.04 -5.57 15.73
N SER A 273 23.92 -6.38 15.13
CA SER A 273 23.68 -6.94 13.80
C SER A 273 23.07 -8.33 13.89
N LEU A 274 22.32 -8.74 12.86
CA LEU A 274 21.85 -10.12 12.73
C LEU A 274 23.04 -11.11 12.69
N SER A 275 24.17 -10.69 12.13
CA SER A 275 25.42 -11.49 12.10
C SER A 275 25.95 -11.81 13.49
N ASP A 276 25.78 -10.90 14.46
CA ASP A 276 26.19 -11.13 15.86
C ASP A 276 25.36 -12.23 16.54
N LEU A 277 24.11 -12.44 16.09
CA LEU A 277 23.24 -13.53 16.58
C LEU A 277 23.59 -14.88 15.95
N MET A 278 23.96 -14.91 14.67
CA MET A 278 24.27 -16.17 13.96
C MET A 278 25.64 -16.77 14.34
N GLN A 279 26.50 -16.01 15.00
CA GLN A 279 27.83 -16.48 15.45
C GLN A 279 27.82 -17.08 16.87
N GLN A 280 26.67 -17.11 17.54
CA GLN A 280 26.48 -17.79 18.83
C GLN A 280 25.99 -19.23 18.64
#